data_AF-A0A0R0A2J8-F1
#
_entry.id   AF-A0A0R0A2J8-F1
#
_cell.length_a   1.000
_cell.length_b   1.000
_cell.length_c   1.000
_cell.angle_alpha   90.00
_cell.angle_beta   90.00
_cell.angle_gamma   90.00
#
_symmetry.space_group_name_H-M   'P 1'
#
loop_
_entity.id
_entity.type
_entity.pdbx_description
1 polymer ?
#
loop_
_entity_poly.entity_id
_entity_poly.type
_entity_poly.pdbx_seq_one_letter_code
_entity_poly.pdbx_strand_id
1 'polypeptide(L)'
;MPKYVRVRSDPDDKFVMFDFAIGESSLFVELVLPPESFKEFCANNNVINMTPEQMHINDQEEDKWRYGTETTLVGQNHSETRNH
;
A
#
# COMPACT_ATOMS: atom_id res chain seq x y z
N MET A 1 9.13 9.44 -11.30
CA MET A 1 7.89 8.77 -10.86
C MET A 1 7.57 9.25 -9.45
N PRO A 2 6.34 9.72 -9.15
CA PRO A 2 5.99 10.19 -7.81
C PRO A 2 6.13 9.07 -6.79
N LYS A 3 6.48 9.43 -5.56
CA LYS A 3 6.60 8.49 -4.45
C LYS A 3 5.73 9.00 -3.32
N TYR A 4 4.86 8.15 -2.79
CA TYR A 4 3.87 8.55 -1.80
C TYR A 4 4.16 7.91 -0.45
N VAL A 5 3.85 8.63 0.62
CA VAL A 5 3.90 8.10 1.99
C VAL A 5 2.60 8.34 2.74
N ARG A 6 2.21 7.36 3.57
CA ARG A 6 1.11 7.46 4.54
C ARG A 6 1.58 6.91 5.88
N VAL A 7 1.65 7.74 6.91
CA VAL A 7 2.00 7.29 8.27
C VAL A 7 0.79 6.58 8.90
N ARG A 8 1.03 5.45 9.56
CA ARG A 8 0.03 4.58 10.20
C ARG A 8 0.19 4.52 11.73
N SER A 9 1.38 4.81 12.25
CA SER A 9 1.66 4.88 13.68
C SER A 9 1.22 6.20 14.31
N ASP A 10 1.09 6.21 15.64
CA ASP A 10 0.82 7.44 16.38
C ASP A 10 2.08 8.32 16.49
N PRO A 11 1.95 9.65 16.70
CA PRO A 11 3.09 10.57 16.77
C PRO A 11 4.10 10.27 17.90
N ASP A 12 3.64 9.64 18.98
CA ASP A 12 4.46 9.32 20.16
C ASP A 12 5.05 7.90 20.12
N ASP A 13 4.82 7.14 19.04
CA ASP A 13 5.34 5.78 18.90
C ASP A 13 6.86 5.78 18.71
N LYS A 14 7.50 4.74 19.28
CA LYS A 14 8.96 4.56 19.19
C LYS A 14 9.44 4.30 17.76
N PHE A 15 8.56 3.81 16.89
CA PHE A 15 8.82 3.51 15.49
C PHE A 15 7.72 4.11 14.63
N VAL A 16 8.11 4.61 13.46
CA VAL A 16 7.17 5.10 12.46
C VAL A 16 6.79 3.93 11.56
N MET A 17 5.52 3.54 11.60
CA MET A 17 4.93 2.61 10.64
C MET A 17 4.32 3.44 9.51
N PHE A 18 4.65 3.13 8.26
CA PHE A 18 4.16 3.89 7.11
C PHE A 18 4.08 3.04 5.85
N ASP A 19 3.16 3.41 4.98
CA ASP A 19 3.04 2.86 3.64
C ASP A 19 3.87 3.69 2.67
N PHE A 20 4.57 3.02 1.76
CA PHE A 20 5.36 3.64 0.72
C PHE A 20 4.97 3.12 -0.66
N ALA A 21 4.58 4.04 -1.55
CA ALA A 21 4.12 3.72 -2.89
C ALA A 21 4.97 4.45 -3.95
N ILE A 22 5.09 3.86 -5.14
CA ILE A 22 5.79 4.48 -6.27
C ILE A 22 4.90 4.42 -7.51
N GLY A 23 4.67 5.59 -8.13
CA GLY A 23 3.82 5.71 -9.31
C GLY A 23 2.36 5.89 -8.93
N GLU A 24 1.74 4.84 -8.39
CA GLU A 24 0.33 4.83 -7.97
C GLU A 24 0.24 4.68 -6.45
N SER A 25 -0.58 5.49 -5.77
CA SER A 25 -0.65 5.48 -4.30
C SER A 25 -1.22 4.18 -3.73
N SER A 26 -2.07 3.46 -4.48
CA SER A 26 -2.74 2.23 -4.07
C SER A 26 -1.86 0.98 -4.08
N LEU A 27 -0.70 1.02 -4.76
CA LEU A 27 0.28 -0.06 -4.76
C LEU A 27 1.45 0.31 -3.87
N PHE A 28 1.40 -0.17 -2.62
CA PHE A 28 2.36 0.21 -1.59
C PHE A 28 2.98 -1.01 -0.89
N VAL A 29 4.10 -0.75 -0.21
CA VAL A 29 4.71 -1.64 0.77
C VAL A 29 4.61 -1.01 2.15
N GLU A 30 4.30 -1.80 3.17
CA GLU A 30 4.33 -1.36 4.57
C GLU A 30 5.76 -1.44 5.11
N LEU A 31 6.24 -0.37 5.74
CA LEU A 31 7.59 -0.25 6.29
C LEU A 31 7.52 0.26 7.73
N VAL A 32 8.55 -0.11 8.52
CA VAL A 32 8.71 0.35 9.90
C VAL A 32 10.14 0.83 10.10
N LEU A 33 10.31 2.09 10.51
CA LEU A 33 11.62 2.71 10.74
C LEU A 33 11.66 3.52 12.04
N PRO A 34 12.84 3.70 12.66
CA PRO A 34 13.01 4.73 13.69
C PRO A 34 12.70 6.14 13.14
N PRO A 35 12.22 7.09 13.97
CA PRO A 35 11.82 8.42 13.51
C PRO A 35 12.88 9.19 12.71
N GLU A 36 14.15 9.12 13.10
CA GLU A 36 15.24 9.78 12.38
C GLU A 36 15.48 9.16 11.00
N SER A 37 15.50 7.82 10.91
CA SER A 37 15.64 7.12 9.64
C SER A 37 14.44 7.34 8.70
N PHE A 38 13.23 7.51 9.25
CA PHE A 38 12.06 7.87 8.46
C PHE A 38 12.21 9.26 7.84
N LYS A 39 12.69 10.27 8.59
CA LYS A 39 12.96 11.62 8.05
C LYS A 39 13.98 11.58 6.91
N GLU A 40 15.07 10.85 7.10
CA GLU A 40 16.09 10.65 6.05
C GLU A 40 15.52 9.94 4.83
N PHE A 41 14.71 8.90 5.04
CA PHE A 41 14.01 8.18 3.98
C PHE A 41 13.13 9.11 3.15
N CYS A 42 12.32 9.96 3.80
CA CYS A 42 11.46 10.93 3.12
C CYS A 42 12.27 11.92 2.29
N ALA A 43 13.38 12.45 2.84
CA ALA A 43 14.25 13.39 2.17
C ALA A 43 14.91 12.77 0.92
N ASN A 44 15.48 11.57 1.07
CA ASN A 44 16.18 10.86 -0.01
C ASN A 44 15.24 10.43 -1.14
N ASN A 45 13.96 10.22 -0.83
CA ASN A 45 12.98 9.80 -1.81
C ASN A 45 12.16 10.94 -2.40
N ASN A 46 12.21 12.16 -1.85
CA ASN A 46 11.35 13.28 -2.26
C ASN A 46 9.86 12.88 -2.26
N VAL A 47 9.42 12.28 -1.15
CA VAL A 47 8.08 11.72 -1.02
C VAL A 47 7.00 12.80 -0.93
N ILE A 48 5.79 12.43 -1.33
CA ILE A 48 4.57 13.22 -1.24
C ILE A 48 3.66 12.54 -0.21
N ASN A 49 3.14 13.29 0.75
CA ASN A 49 2.16 12.75 1.68
C ASN A 49 0.85 12.45 0.93
N MET A 50 0.30 11.26 1.15
CA MET A 50 -1.00 10.90 0.57
C MET A 50 -2.09 11.86 1.04
N THR A 51 -2.99 12.22 0.13
CA THR A 51 -4.19 12.99 0.49
C THR A 51 -5.19 12.11 1.25
N PRO A 52 -6.12 12.69 2.03
CA PRO A 52 -7.16 11.92 2.71
C PRO A 52 -7.97 11.02 1.77
N GLU A 53 -8.23 11.47 0.54
CA GLU A 53 -8.91 10.70 -0.50
C GLU A 53 -8.09 9.48 -0.94
N GLN A 54 -6.78 9.66 -1.19
CA GLN A 54 -5.89 8.54 -1.52
C GLN A 54 -5.79 7.55 -0.37
N MET A 55 -5.73 8.03 0.88
CA MET A 55 -5.72 7.15 2.05
C MET A 55 -7.01 6.32 2.13
N HIS A 56 -8.17 6.94 1.86
CA HIS A 56 -9.46 6.25 1.86
C HIS A 56 -9.53 5.17 0.76
N ILE A 57 -9.12 5.49 -0.47
CA ILE A 57 -9.05 4.53 -1.58
C ILE A 57 -8.14 3.36 -1.22
N ASN A 58 -6.98 3.64 -0.63
CA ASN A 58 -6.05 2.60 -0.21
C ASN A 58 -6.66 1.67 0.85
N ASP A 59 -7.37 2.20 1.84
CA ASP A 59 -8.05 1.37 2.85
C ASP A 59 -9.13 0.47 2.22
N GLN A 60 -9.88 0.98 1.23
CA GLN A 60 -10.90 0.20 0.50
C GLN A 60 -10.28 -0.93 -0.34
N GLU A 61 -9.19 -0.64 -1.05
CA GLU A 61 -8.45 -1.65 -1.81
C GLU A 61 -7.88 -2.73 -0.88
N GLU A 62 -7.29 -2.34 0.25
CA GLU A 62 -6.73 -3.26 1.23
C GLU A 62 -7.80 -4.22 1.79
N ASP A 63 -9.00 -3.71 2.10
CA ASP A 63 -10.14 -4.52 2.54
C ASP A 63 -10.64 -5.48 1.45
N LYS A 64 -10.65 -5.03 0.19
CA LYS A 64 -11.00 -5.89 -0.95
C LYS A 64 -10.06 -7.09 -1.06
N TRP A 65 -8.75 -6.86 -0.96
CA TRP A 65 -7.74 -7.92 -1.02
C TRP A 65 -7.73 -8.81 0.23
N ARG A 66 -8.02 -8.24 1.40
CA ARG A 66 -8.05 -8.96 2.68
C ARG A 66 -9.25 -9.88 2.84
N TYR A 67 -10.45 -9.42 2.44
CA TYR A 67 -11.70 -10.16 2.61
C TYR A 67 -12.20 -10.83 1.34
N GLY A 68 -11.47 -10.68 0.22
CA GLY A 68 -11.79 -11.35 -1.03
C GLY A 68 -13.13 -10.92 -1.62
N THR A 69 -13.55 -9.67 -1.41
CA THR A 69 -14.75 -9.12 -2.05
C THR A 69 -14.46 -8.77 -3.50
N GLU A 70 -14.10 -9.77 -4.29
CA GLU A 70 -14.23 -9.71 -5.74
C GLU A 70 -15.57 -10.32 -6.12
N THR A 71 -16.50 -9.50 -6.60
CA THR A 71 -17.57 -10.01 -7.49
C THR A 71 -17.01 -10.43 -8.85
N THR A 72 -15.76 -10.14 -9.20
CA THR A 72 -15.15 -10.59 -10.47
C THR A 72 -13.65 -10.45 -10.28
N LEU A 73 -12.88 -11.52 -10.07
CA LEU A 73 -12.21 -12.32 -11.10
C LEU A 73 -11.65 -13.61 -10.45
N VAL A 74 -12.52 -14.46 -9.90
CA VAL A 74 -12.14 -15.86 -9.62
C VAL A 74 -11.99 -16.59 -10.97
N GLY A 75 -10.76 -16.65 -11.47
CA GLY A 75 -10.19 -17.81 -12.15
C GLY A 75 -10.94 -18.39 -13.36
N GLN A 76 -11.10 -17.64 -14.44
CA GLN A 76 -11.27 -18.26 -15.76
C GLN A 76 -9.89 -18.52 -16.37
N ASN A 77 -9.18 -19.59 -15.97
CA ASN A 77 -8.06 -20.15 -16.75
C ASN A 77 -7.59 -21.53 -16.24
N HIS A 78 -8.50 -22.41 -15.83
CA HIS A 78 -8.22 -23.84 -15.80
C HIS A 78 -9.39 -24.60 -16.42
N SER A 79 -9.35 -24.70 -17.75
CA SER A 79 -9.97 -25.82 -18.47
C SER A 79 -8.89 -26.51 -19.29
N GLU A 80 -8.00 -27.22 -18.61
CA GLU A 80 -7.30 -28.35 -19.22
C GLU A 80 -8.34 -29.46 -19.38
N THR A 81 -9.00 -29.50 -20.53
CA THR A 81 -9.86 -30.63 -20.89
C THR A 81 -8.96 -31.82 -21.20
N ARG A 82 -8.90 -32.73 -20.23
CA ARG A 82 -8.35 -34.07 -20.35
C ARG A 82 -9.38 -34.99 -21.04
N ASN A 83 -8.94 -35.67 -22.11
CA ASN A 83 -9.45 -36.91 -22.74
C ASN A 83 -10.76 -36.89 -23.56
N HIS A 84 -10.64 -37.00 -24.89
CA HIS A 84 -10.67 -38.28 -25.62
C HIS A 84 -10.22 -38.08 -27.08
#